data_AF-A0A3P8LHU0-F1
#
_entry.id   AF-A0A3P8LHU0-F1
#
_cell.length_a   1.000
_cell.length_b   1.000
_cell.length_c   1.000
_cell.angle_alpha   90.00
_cell.angle_beta   90.00
_cell.angle_gamma   90.00
#
_symmetry.space_group_name_H-M   'P 1'
#
loop_
_entity.id
_entity.type
_entity.pdbx_description
1 polymer ?
#
loop_
_entity_poly.entity_id
_entity_poly.type
_entity_poly.pdbx_seq_one_letter_code
_entity_poly.pdbx_strand_id
1 'polypeptide(L)' 'MYRFKAKLVSTQEVIAQANSLEEIEGLILGFRRKQKYDEHTRANDKIQIIHVERDSLKGKHKSKEEILKVV' A
#
# COMPACT_ATOMS: atom_id res chain seq x y z
N MET A 1 11.14 -1.05 9.03
CA MET A 1 9.85 -0.32 8.94
C MET A 1 9.63 -0.07 7.47
N TYR A 2 8.48 -0.48 6.95
CA TYR A 2 8.15 -0.35 5.53
C TYR A 2 8.07 1.11 5.13
N ARG A 3 8.69 1.45 4.01
CA ARG A 3 8.66 2.80 3.43
C ARG A 3 7.38 3.04 2.63
N PHE A 4 6.78 1.98 2.08
CA PHE A 4 5.57 2.08 1.27
C PHE A 4 4.48 1.18 1.83
N LYS A 5 3.24 1.65 1.70
CA LYS A 5 2.04 0.85 2.00
C LYS A 5 0.99 1.05 0.91
N ALA A 6 0.30 -0.04 0.59
CA ALA A 6 -0.83 -0.04 -0.33
C ALA A 6 -2.10 -0.21 0.49
N LYS A 7 -3.08 0.66 0.26
CA LYS A 7 -4.39 0.57 0.91
C LYS A 7 -5.51 0.54 -0.10
N LEU A 8 -6.60 -0.16 0.22
CA LEU A 8 -7.84 -0.01 -0.53
C LEU A 8 -8.46 1.35 -0.22
N VAL A 9 -8.91 2.07 -1.24
CA VAL A 9 -9.55 3.38 -1.07
C VAL A 9 -10.91 3.23 -0.38
N SER A 10 -11.64 2.15 -0.70
CA SER A 10 -12.97 1.82 -0.18
C SER A 10 -12.96 1.55 1.33
N THR A 11 -12.09 0.65 1.79
CA THR A 11 -12.07 0.17 3.19
C THR A 11 -10.94 0.74 4.02
N GLN A 12 -9.98 1.45 3.42
CA GLN A 12 -8.73 1.89 4.05
C GLN A 12 -7.84 0.75 4.57
N GLU A 13 -8.15 -0.49 4.21
CA GLU A 13 -7.42 -1.68 4.61
C GLU A 13 -6.06 -1.74 3.93
N VAL A 14 -5.02 -2.07 4.69
CA VAL A 14 -3.66 -2.24 4.17
C VAL A 14 -3.52 -3.63 3.55
N ILE A 15 -3.33 -3.68 2.24
CA ILE A 15 -3.21 -4.95 1.48
C ILE A 15 -1.76 -5.37 1.24
N ALA A 16 -0.82 -4.43 1.29
CA ALA A 16 0.60 -4.71 1.10
C ALA A 16 1.48 -3.63 1.76
N GLN A 17 2.69 -4.02 2.16
CA GLN A 17 3.71 -3.13 2.71
C GLN A 17 5.07 -3.54 2.12
N ALA A 18 5.89 -2.56 1.74
CA ALA A 18 7.18 -2.83 1.10
C ALA A 18 8.21 -1.73 1.42
N ASN A 19 9.48 -1.98 1.08
CA ASN A 19 10.55 -0.99 1.26
C ASN A 19 10.91 -0.23 -0.01
N SER A 20 10.47 -0.73 -1.18
CA SER A 20 10.62 -0.06 -2.48
C SER A 20 9.27 0.11 -3.17
N LEU A 21 9.22 1.03 -4.14
CA LEU A 21 8.04 1.27 -4.96
C LEU A 21 7.76 0.11 -5.94
N GLU A 22 8.82 -0.49 -6.48
CA GLU A 22 8.72 -1.63 -7.40
C GLU A 22 8.14 -2.87 -6.70
N GLU A 23 8.62 -3.17 -5.49
CA GLU A 23 8.07 -4.27 -4.68
C GLU A 23 6.58 -4.09 -4.42
N ILE A 24 6.15 -2.87 -4.06
CA ILE A 24 4.76 -2.66 -3.70
C ILE A 24 3.83 -2.73 -4.91
N GLU A 25 4.27 -2.27 -6.07
CA GLU A 25 3.52 -2.43 -7.33
C GLU A 25 3.40 -3.92 -7.70
N GLY A 26 4.46 -4.71 -7.52
CA GLY A 26 4.43 -6.16 -7.68
C GLY A 26 3.44 -6.86 -6.73
N LEU A 27 3.41 -6.45 -5.46
CA LEU A 27 2.46 -6.97 -4.48
C LEU A 27 1.01 -6.59 -4.79
N ILE A 28 0.78 -5.37 -5.29
CA ILE A 28 -0.55 -4.92 -5.75
C ILE A 28 -1.03 -5.77 -6.93
N LEU A 29 -0.15 -6.06 -7.88
CA LEU A 29 -0.48 -6.95 -9.00
C LEU A 29 -0.80 -8.37 -8.51
N GLY A 30 -0.03 -8.87 -7.54
CA GLY A 30 -0.29 -10.15 -6.87
C GLY A 30 -1.66 -10.19 -6.18
N PHE A 31 -2.00 -9.13 -5.43
CA PHE A 31 -3.33 -8.97 -4.83
C PHE A 31 -4.43 -9.01 -5.89
N ARG A 32 -4.32 -8.25 -6.98
CA ARG A 32 -5.33 -8.32 -8.07
C ARG A 32 -5.46 -9.73 -8.68
N ARG A 33 -4.36 -10.48 -8.78
CA ARG A 33 -4.38 -11.86 -9.30
C ARG A 33 -5.03 -12.85 -8.34
N LYS A 34 -4.94 -12.64 -7.02
CA LYS A 34 -5.57 -13.49 -5.99
C LYS A 34 -7.10 -13.57 -6.12
N GLN A 35 -7.72 -12.57 -6.75
CA GLN A 35 -9.14 -12.65 -7.12
C GLN A 35 -9.46 -13.82 -8.06
N LYS A 36 -8.53 -14.25 -8.93
CA LYS A 36 -8.74 -15.43 -9.79
C LYS A 36 -8.79 -16.75 -9.01
N TYR A 37 -8.29 -16.74 -7.78
CA TYR A 37 -8.28 -17.89 -6.87
C TYR A 37 -9.39 -17.78 -5.81
N ASP A 38 -10.37 -16.91 -6.03
CA ASP A 38 -11.49 -16.64 -5.11
C ASP A 38 -11.08 -16.21 -3.68
N GLU A 39 -9.84 -15.71 -3.50
CA GLU A 39 -9.39 -15.22 -2.18
C GLU A 39 -10.11 -13.92 -1.76
N HIS A 40 -10.55 -13.09 -2.72
CA HIS A 40 -11.37 -11.91 -2.49
C HIS A 40 -12.06 -11.43 -3.78
N THR A 41 -13.13 -10.65 -3.65
CA THR A 41 -13.87 -10.07 -4.79
C THR A 41 -13.45 -8.64 -5.16
N ARG A 42 -12.48 -8.06 -4.43
CA ARG A 42 -12.06 -6.65 -4.54
C ARG A 42 -11.11 -6.33 -5.70
N ALA A 43 -11.27 -6.97 -6.86
CA ALA A 43 -10.37 -6.77 -8.00
C ALA A 43 -10.45 -5.35 -8.60
N ASN A 44 -11.62 -4.71 -8.51
CA ASN A 44 -11.88 -3.38 -9.09
C ASN A 44 -11.70 -2.23 -8.10
N ASP A 45 -11.38 -2.53 -6.84
CA ASP A 45 -11.18 -1.49 -5.84
C ASP A 45 -9.92 -0.69 -6.20
N LYS A 46 -10.04 0.63 -6.07
CA LYS A 46 -8.91 1.54 -6.20
C LYS A 46 -7.94 1.30 -5.04
N ILE A 47 -6.66 1.30 -5.34
CA ILE A 47 -5.57 1.08 -4.39
C ILE A 47 -4.70 2.33 -4.37
N GLN A 48 -4.52 2.90 -3.18
CA GLN A 48 -3.62 4.03 -2.96
C GLN A 48 -2.26 3.53 -2.48
N ILE A 49 -1.19 4.00 -3.12
CA ILE A 49 0.20 3.79 -2.70
C ILE A 49 0.60 5.01 -1.86
N ILE A 50 1.02 4.75 -0.62
CA ILE A 50 1.40 5.78 0.35
C ILE A 50 2.86 5.58 0.71
N HIS A 51 3.66 6.64 0.57
CA HIS A 51 5.00 6.73 1.12
C HIS A 51 4.92 7.16 2.58
N VAL A 52 5.55 6.37 3.44
CA VAL A 52 5.66 6.62 4.87
C VAL A 52 7.06 7.14 5.12
N GLU A 53 7.20 8.46 5.13
CA GLU A 53 8.46 9.11 5.51
C GLU A 53 8.55 9.21 7.02
N ARG A 54 9.66 8.72 7.56
CA ARG A 54 9.98 8.89 8.96
C ARG A 54 10.93 10.06 9.11
N ASP A 55 10.51 11.10 9.83
CA ASP A 55 11.41 12.14 10.30
C ASP A 55 12.32 11.50 11.36
N SER A 56 13.55 11.14 10.98
CA SER A 56 14.54 10.49 11.85
C SER A 56 14.88 11.31 13.09
N LEU A 57 14.64 12.63 13.03
CA LEU A 57 14.90 13.57 14.11
C LEU A 57 13.76 13.67 15.15
N LYS A 58 12.53 13.22 14.85
CA LYS A 58 11.36 13.48 15.71
C LYS A 58 10.62 12.24 16.25
N GLY A 59 11.19 11.05 16.10
CA GLY A 59 10.66 9.83 16.69
C GLY A 59 9.35 9.32 16.05
N LYS A 60 8.82 8.21 16.56
CA LYS A 60 7.74 7.43 15.91
C LYS A 60 6.43 8.21 15.65
N HIS A 61 6.21 9.33 16.35
CA HIS A 61 4.96 10.08 16.34
C HIS A 61 4.81 11.06 15.16
N LYS A 62 5.87 11.30 14.37
CA LYS A 62 5.82 12.19 13.20
C LYS A 62 6.16 11.45 11.91
N SER A 63 5.43 10.36 11.67
CA SER A 63 5.45 9.71 10.35
C SER A 63 4.58 10.55 9.42
N LYS A 64 5.16 11.16 8.37
CA LYS A 64 4.39 11.85 7.34
C LYS A 64 3.96 10.80 6.31
N GLU A 65 2.66 10.72 6.06
CA GLU A 65 2.10 9.83 5.06
C GLU A 65 1.73 10.64 3.83
N GLU A 66 2.34 10.31 2.70
CA GLU A 66 2.13 11.01 1.44
C GLU A 66 1.58 10.03 0.41
N ILE A 67 0.42 10.36 -0.18
CA ILE A 67 -0.18 9.55 -1.25
C ILE A 67 0.62 9.84 -2.52
N LEU A 68 1.32 8.83 -3.02
CA LEU A 68 2.09 8.95 -4.26
C LEU A 68 1.24 8.72 -5.50
N LYS A 69 0.34 7.74 -5.44
CA LYS A 69 -0.38 7.25 -6.62
C LYS A 69 -1.65 6.52 -6.20
N VAL A 70 -2.69 6.63 -7.02
CA VAL A 70 -3.91 5.81 -6.92
C VAL A 70 -4.02 4.98 -8.19
N VAL A 71 -4.22 3.67 -8.04
CA VAL A 71 -4.22 2.66 -9.11
C VAL A 71 -5.53 1.87 -9.09
#